data_AF-A0A7Y4THE4-F1
#
_entry.id   AF-A0A7Y4THE4-F1
#
_cell.length_a   1.000
_cell.length_b   1.000
_cell.length_c   1.000
_cell.angle_alpha   90.00
_cell.angle_beta   90.00
_cell.angle_gamma   90.00
#
_symmetry.space_group_name_H-M   'P 1'
#
loop_
_entity.id
_entity.type
_entity.pdbx_description
1 polymer ?
#
loop_
_entity_poly.entity_id
_entity_poly.type
_entity_poly.pdbx_seq_one_letter_code
_entity_poly.pdbx_strand_id
1 'polypeptide(L)'
;MRARTSLSTIALLLFAATASAAPIALSSTFNADFSASQSLWAGGPNAGLDESGRTGGSVGLYYSVKANTGTVAATQNAALMANYLSETAEGSLTTIALDFIGDPNGGTVEAAFGAAASTGMFLDISGCVGVVVLGSCVGVPYNIDADIPVIDEGFFLEPTTTHTPVIDTQRSANDAAQTFGVGSLDVVIGNLGPSMNLDLDQNIYFTPTSISGTASYRNVTSGATGSSLFVIPTDAPRNLQLALGVGTWEISFLDIMLQNTFRNDINLELRPAFDYIVGSWPPPGSGLFSFDLIDQTFALGFNQIQNLGTIRVDVVAAQQVPEPTVLVLFGFGLAGVAVRRLRLRGR
;
A
#
# COMPACT_ATOMS: atom_id res chain seq x y z
N MET A 1 -33.91 90.95 -26.11
CA MET A 1 -33.72 90.07 -24.94
C MET A 1 -33.20 88.73 -25.43
N ARG A 2 -31.89 88.46 -25.26
CA ARG A 2 -31.24 87.22 -25.69
C ARG A 2 -30.73 86.48 -24.46
N ALA A 3 -31.17 85.24 -24.35
CA ALA A 3 -30.76 84.27 -23.34
C ALA A 3 -29.26 83.96 -23.39
N ARG A 4 -28.66 83.74 -22.23
CA ARG A 4 -27.44 82.93 -22.09
C ARG A 4 -27.60 81.97 -20.92
N THR A 5 -27.91 80.74 -21.29
CA THR A 5 -27.78 79.51 -20.52
C THR A 5 -26.29 79.24 -20.23
N SER A 6 -25.92 79.10 -18.96
CA SER A 6 -24.62 78.54 -18.56
C SER A 6 -24.80 77.06 -18.21
N LEU A 7 -24.41 76.19 -19.15
CA LEU A 7 -24.21 74.76 -18.86
C LEU A 7 -23.03 74.62 -17.89
N SER A 8 -23.31 74.11 -16.69
CA SER A 8 -22.28 73.56 -15.80
C SER A 8 -22.24 72.05 -15.98
N THR A 9 -21.40 71.58 -16.89
CA THR A 9 -21.11 70.16 -17.06
C THR A 9 -20.10 69.75 -15.96
N ILE A 10 -20.60 69.15 -14.87
CA ILE A 10 -19.76 68.45 -13.90
C ILE A 10 -19.48 67.06 -14.49
N ALA A 11 -18.24 66.84 -14.92
CA ALA A 11 -17.76 65.52 -15.32
C ALA A 11 -17.55 64.67 -14.06
N LEU A 12 -18.49 63.76 -13.81
CA LEU A 12 -18.39 62.71 -12.81
C LEU A 12 -17.43 61.64 -13.37
N LEU A 13 -16.15 61.69 -12.98
CA LEU A 13 -15.20 60.60 -13.22
C LEU A 13 -15.54 59.47 -12.25
N LEU A 14 -16.28 58.47 -12.73
CA LEU A 14 -16.39 57.17 -12.06
C LEU A 14 -15.00 56.52 -12.09
N PHE A 15 -14.28 56.59 -10.97
CA PHE A 15 -13.27 55.58 -10.67
C PHE A 15 -14.02 54.27 -10.38
N ALA A 16 -14.18 53.43 -11.41
CA ALA A 16 -14.47 52.03 -11.19
C ALA A 16 -13.20 51.43 -10.55
N ALA A 17 -13.16 51.40 -9.23
CA ALA A 17 -12.27 50.51 -8.52
C ALA A 17 -12.67 49.09 -8.95
N THR A 18 -11.95 48.52 -9.90
CA THR A 18 -12.04 47.08 -10.19
C THR A 18 -11.49 46.37 -8.96
N ALA A 19 -12.35 46.16 -7.96
CA ALA A 19 -12.07 45.22 -6.90
C ALA A 19 -11.93 43.85 -7.58
N SER A 20 -10.68 43.40 -7.79
CA SER A 20 -10.45 42.00 -8.09
C SER A 20 -10.92 41.22 -6.87
N ALA A 21 -11.81 40.26 -7.10
CA ALA A 21 -12.12 39.29 -6.06
C ALA A 21 -10.81 38.58 -5.69
N ALA A 22 -10.54 38.45 -4.39
CA ALA A 22 -9.40 37.68 -3.95
C ALA A 22 -9.61 36.20 -4.32
N PRO A 23 -8.56 35.48 -4.74
CA PRO A 23 -8.65 34.04 -4.99
C PRO A 23 -9.22 33.30 -3.77
N ILE A 24 -10.15 32.38 -4.00
CA ILE A 24 -10.78 31.58 -2.94
C ILE A 24 -10.11 30.21 -2.94
N ALA A 25 -9.66 29.75 -1.77
CA ALA A 25 -9.20 28.37 -1.60
C ALA A 25 -10.40 27.41 -1.65
N LEU A 26 -10.33 26.42 -2.53
CA LEU A 26 -11.32 25.37 -2.71
C LEU A 26 -10.70 24.02 -2.34
N SER A 27 -11.56 23.12 -1.86
CA SER A 27 -11.22 21.73 -1.59
C SER A 27 -12.25 20.83 -2.26
N SER A 28 -11.79 19.80 -2.95
CA SER A 28 -12.63 18.79 -3.58
C SER A 28 -12.12 17.41 -3.17
N THR A 29 -13.05 16.52 -2.81
CA THR A 29 -12.74 15.20 -2.27
C THR A 29 -13.37 14.16 -3.17
N PHE A 30 -12.61 13.14 -3.55
CA PHE A 30 -13.04 12.08 -4.45
C PHE A 30 -12.76 10.72 -3.83
N ASN A 31 -13.74 9.81 -3.86
CA ASN A 31 -13.56 8.46 -3.35
C ASN A 31 -12.56 7.69 -4.23
N ALA A 32 -11.51 7.18 -3.60
CA ALA A 32 -10.41 6.44 -4.19
C ALA A 32 -10.35 5.04 -3.57
N ASP A 33 -11.26 4.17 -4.01
CA ASP A 33 -11.39 2.81 -3.50
C ASP A 33 -10.55 1.83 -4.33
N PHE A 34 -9.63 1.16 -3.65
CA PHE A 34 -8.76 0.14 -4.24
C PHE A 34 -9.08 -1.23 -3.66
N SER A 35 -9.08 -2.25 -4.51
CA SER A 35 -9.22 -3.66 -4.18
C SER A 35 -8.26 -4.51 -5.01
N ALA A 36 -7.69 -5.53 -4.38
CA ALA A 36 -6.82 -6.52 -5.00
C ALA A 36 -7.19 -7.90 -4.48
N SER A 37 -7.14 -8.91 -5.34
CA SER A 37 -7.23 -10.32 -4.97
C SER A 37 -6.35 -11.12 -5.90
N GLN A 38 -5.42 -11.90 -5.35
CA GLN A 38 -4.50 -12.72 -6.14
C GLN A 38 -4.06 -13.97 -5.38
N SER A 39 -3.40 -14.88 -6.08
CA SER A 39 -2.74 -16.04 -5.47
C SER A 39 -1.62 -15.56 -4.53
N LEU A 40 -1.48 -16.21 -3.37
CA LEU A 40 -0.32 -16.04 -2.48
C LEU A 40 0.97 -16.54 -3.13
N TRP A 41 0.84 -17.43 -4.12
CA TRP A 41 1.96 -18.06 -4.79
C TRP A 41 2.47 -17.17 -5.92
N ALA A 42 3.65 -16.58 -5.75
CA ALA A 42 4.33 -15.81 -6.78
C ALA A 42 4.69 -16.72 -7.98
N GLY A 43 3.77 -16.88 -8.94
CA GLY A 43 3.97 -17.76 -10.10
C GLY A 43 2.71 -18.21 -10.85
N GLY A 44 1.51 -17.87 -10.36
CA GLY A 44 0.24 -18.20 -11.02
C GLY A 44 -0.51 -19.36 -10.33
N PRO A 45 -1.63 -19.82 -10.92
CA PRO A 45 -2.61 -20.70 -10.27
C PRO A 45 -2.12 -22.12 -9.95
N ASN A 46 -0.90 -22.49 -10.35
CA ASN A 46 -0.30 -23.81 -10.12
C ASN A 46 0.98 -23.76 -9.27
N ALA A 47 1.38 -22.59 -8.78
CA ALA A 47 2.46 -22.51 -7.81
C ALA A 47 1.87 -22.94 -6.45
N GLY A 48 2.54 -23.86 -5.78
CA GLY A 48 2.18 -24.37 -4.47
C GLY A 48 3.44 -24.66 -3.68
N LEU A 49 3.28 -24.95 -2.41
CA LEU A 49 4.32 -25.46 -1.54
C LEU A 49 4.29 -26.99 -1.58
N ASP A 50 5.43 -27.62 -1.78
CA ASP A 50 5.65 -29.04 -1.48
C ASP A 50 7.05 -29.13 -0.86
N GLU A 51 7.11 -28.86 0.43
CA GLU A 51 8.35 -28.82 1.19
C GLU A 51 8.43 -30.07 2.06
N SER A 52 9.54 -30.78 1.99
CA SER A 52 9.75 -31.96 2.83
C SER A 52 11.20 -32.09 3.21
N GLY A 53 11.44 -32.64 4.40
CA GLY A 53 12.78 -32.77 4.92
C GLY A 53 12.89 -33.92 5.91
N ARG A 54 14.13 -34.34 6.13
CA ARG A 54 14.51 -35.30 7.16
C ARG A 54 15.66 -34.71 7.96
N THR A 55 15.61 -34.87 9.28
CA THR A 55 16.69 -34.47 10.19
C THR A 55 16.99 -35.61 11.16
N GLY A 56 18.27 -35.86 11.44
CA GLY A 56 18.73 -36.97 12.27
C GLY A 56 19.79 -37.84 11.59
N GLY A 57 20.12 -38.96 12.24
CA GLY A 57 21.00 -40.00 11.69
C GLY A 57 20.19 -41.22 11.29
N SER A 58 20.60 -42.42 11.74
CA SER A 58 19.81 -43.67 11.63
C SER A 58 18.47 -43.65 12.36
N VAL A 59 18.21 -42.63 13.19
CA VAL A 59 16.90 -42.34 13.77
C VAL A 59 16.71 -40.83 13.66
N GLY A 60 15.55 -40.40 13.22
CA GLY A 60 15.29 -38.98 13.01
C GLY A 60 13.82 -38.66 12.81
N LEU A 61 13.57 -37.41 12.42
CA LEU A 61 12.26 -36.88 12.11
C LEU A 61 12.15 -36.60 10.62
N TYR A 62 10.96 -36.82 10.08
CA TYR A 62 10.59 -36.34 8.76
C TYR A 62 9.41 -35.39 8.85
N TYR A 63 9.33 -34.48 7.89
CA TYR A 63 8.18 -33.63 7.66
C TYR A 63 7.89 -33.53 6.16
N SER A 64 6.62 -33.32 5.84
CA SER A 64 6.15 -32.95 4.51
C SER A 64 4.99 -31.97 4.70
N VAL A 65 5.12 -30.78 4.14
CA VAL A 65 4.07 -29.76 4.10
C VAL A 65 3.75 -29.46 2.65
N LYS A 66 2.48 -29.60 2.31
CA LYS A 66 1.97 -29.36 0.96
C LYS A 66 0.86 -28.34 1.01
N ALA A 67 0.93 -27.33 0.17
CA ALA A 67 -0.13 -26.34 0.00
C ALA A 67 -0.31 -26.05 -1.48
N ASN A 68 -1.53 -26.20 -1.98
CA ASN A 68 -1.89 -25.88 -3.37
C ASN A 68 -2.93 -24.76 -3.45
N THR A 69 -3.34 -24.22 -2.29
CA THR A 69 -4.30 -23.13 -2.19
C THR A 69 -3.71 -22.02 -1.33
N GLY A 70 -3.94 -20.79 -1.77
CA GLY A 70 -3.50 -19.62 -1.05
C GLY A 70 -3.96 -18.35 -1.76
N THR A 71 -4.67 -17.48 -1.07
CA THR A 71 -5.18 -16.23 -1.64
C THR A 71 -4.86 -15.07 -0.72
N VAL A 72 -4.45 -13.95 -1.30
CA VAL A 72 -4.33 -12.68 -0.61
C VAL A 72 -5.35 -11.73 -1.20
N ALA A 73 -6.10 -11.06 -0.33
CA ALA A 73 -7.04 -10.02 -0.68
C ALA A 73 -6.75 -8.77 0.14
N ALA A 74 -6.88 -7.60 -0.48
CA ALA A 74 -6.73 -6.34 0.20
C ALA A 74 -7.74 -5.33 -0.35
N THR A 75 -8.32 -4.53 0.54
CA THR A 75 -9.13 -3.36 0.20
C THR A 75 -8.56 -2.12 0.87
N GLN A 76 -8.66 -0.97 0.22
CA GLN A 76 -8.22 0.32 0.69
C GLN A 76 -9.24 1.36 0.23
N ASN A 77 -10.22 1.65 1.08
CA ASN A 77 -11.22 2.69 0.87
C ASN A 77 -10.70 4.00 1.45
N ALA A 78 -10.65 5.02 0.61
CA ALA A 78 -10.02 6.28 0.94
C ALA A 78 -10.56 7.38 0.03
N ALA A 79 -10.04 8.59 0.22
CA ALA A 79 -10.32 9.71 -0.65
C ALA A 79 -9.04 10.42 -1.09
N LEU A 80 -9.05 10.90 -2.33
CA LEU A 80 -8.11 11.90 -2.80
C LEU A 80 -8.72 13.28 -2.57
N MET A 81 -8.02 14.11 -1.80
CA MET A 81 -8.37 15.50 -1.60
C MET A 81 -7.50 16.38 -2.50
N ALA A 82 -8.14 17.25 -3.29
CA ALA A 82 -7.49 18.27 -4.10
C ALA A 82 -7.80 19.65 -3.53
N ASN A 83 -6.78 20.34 -3.04
CA ASN A 83 -6.86 21.73 -2.58
C ASN A 83 -6.22 22.65 -3.62
N TYR A 84 -6.94 23.69 -4.03
CA TYR A 84 -6.53 24.60 -5.10
C TYR A 84 -7.15 25.98 -4.92
N LEU A 85 -6.66 26.97 -5.66
CA LEU A 85 -7.30 28.27 -5.74
C LEU A 85 -8.30 28.29 -6.91
N SER A 86 -9.47 28.88 -6.70
CA SER A 86 -10.47 29.06 -7.75
C SER A 86 -9.93 29.85 -8.94
N GLU A 87 -9.04 30.82 -8.65
CA GLU A 87 -8.41 31.68 -9.63
C GLU A 87 -6.90 31.74 -9.43
N THR A 88 -6.14 31.69 -10.53
CA THR A 88 -4.68 31.90 -10.54
C THR A 88 -4.29 32.95 -11.57
N ALA A 89 -3.20 33.67 -11.30
CA ALA A 89 -2.70 34.68 -12.24
C ALA A 89 -1.88 34.01 -13.36
N GLU A 90 -2.08 34.49 -14.59
CA GLU A 90 -1.27 34.12 -15.75
C GLU A 90 0.23 34.31 -15.46
N GLY A 91 1.04 33.37 -15.94
CA GLY A 91 2.49 33.38 -15.72
C GLY A 91 2.93 32.76 -14.40
N SER A 92 1.99 32.44 -13.49
CA SER A 92 2.26 31.60 -12.31
C SER A 92 1.88 30.14 -12.57
N LEU A 93 2.56 29.21 -11.89
CA LEU A 93 2.17 27.80 -11.93
C LEU A 93 0.90 27.61 -11.09
N THR A 94 -0.14 27.06 -11.71
CA THR A 94 -1.34 26.64 -10.97
C THR A 94 -0.96 25.46 -10.10
N THR A 95 -1.09 25.62 -8.79
CA THR A 95 -0.74 24.58 -7.81
C THR A 95 -2.00 23.91 -7.29
N ILE A 96 -2.03 22.58 -7.40
CA ILE A 96 -3.06 21.73 -6.80
C ILE A 96 -2.35 20.86 -5.76
N ALA A 97 -2.68 21.05 -4.49
CA ALA A 97 -2.19 20.19 -3.43
C ALA A 97 -3.08 18.94 -3.34
N LEU A 98 -2.48 17.78 -3.63
CA LEU A 98 -3.12 16.47 -3.60
C LEU A 98 -2.76 15.77 -2.30
N ASP A 99 -3.77 15.25 -1.61
CA ASP A 99 -3.60 14.55 -0.34
C ASP A 99 -4.42 13.26 -0.33
N PHE A 100 -3.92 12.24 0.37
CA PHE A 100 -4.58 10.95 0.50
C PHE A 100 -5.10 10.77 1.92
N ILE A 101 -6.41 10.60 2.03
CA ILE A 101 -7.12 10.50 3.31
C ILE A 101 -7.78 9.14 3.36
N GLY A 102 -7.30 8.24 4.22
CA GLY A 102 -7.95 6.96 4.44
C GLY A 102 -9.29 7.11 5.16
N ASP A 103 -10.28 6.33 4.75
CA ASP A 103 -11.53 6.24 5.49
C ASP A 103 -11.30 5.46 6.80
N PRO A 104 -11.95 5.84 7.91
CA PRO A 104 -11.85 5.08 9.15
C PRO A 104 -12.26 3.61 8.95
N ASN A 105 -11.34 2.69 9.25
CA ASN A 105 -11.50 1.24 8.98
C ASN A 105 -11.78 0.89 7.51
N GLY A 106 -11.40 1.77 6.57
CA GLY A 106 -11.57 1.56 5.14
C GLY A 106 -10.59 0.56 4.54
N GLY A 107 -9.54 0.16 5.28
CA GLY A 107 -8.52 -0.78 4.83
C GLY A 107 -8.72 -2.16 5.42
N THR A 108 -8.64 -3.19 4.58
CA THR A 108 -8.54 -4.59 5.02
C THR A 108 -7.41 -5.29 4.27
N VAL A 109 -6.71 -6.20 4.94
CA VAL A 109 -5.78 -7.14 4.30
C VAL A 109 -5.99 -8.50 4.94
N GLU A 110 -6.09 -9.51 4.10
CA GLU A 110 -6.34 -10.88 4.49
C GLU A 110 -5.50 -11.81 3.60
N ALA A 111 -4.98 -12.88 4.19
CA ALA A 111 -4.33 -13.95 3.45
C ALA A 111 -4.83 -15.30 3.95
N ALA A 112 -5.53 -16.04 3.10
CA ALA A 112 -5.97 -17.40 3.42
C ALA A 112 -4.93 -18.39 2.91
N PHE A 113 -4.48 -19.30 3.78
CA PHE A 113 -3.51 -20.34 3.49
C PHE A 113 -4.05 -21.71 3.90
N GLY A 114 -4.12 -22.64 2.95
CA GLY A 114 -4.53 -24.02 3.20
C GLY A 114 -3.37 -24.99 2.95
N ALA A 115 -3.03 -25.81 3.94
CA ALA A 115 -1.95 -26.78 3.83
C ALA A 115 -2.34 -28.16 4.39
N ALA A 116 -1.66 -29.19 3.93
CA ALA A 116 -1.61 -30.49 4.58
C ALA A 116 -0.18 -30.70 5.10
N ALA A 117 -0.03 -31.02 6.37
CA ALA A 117 1.26 -31.32 6.96
C ALA A 117 1.25 -32.74 7.54
N SER A 118 2.22 -33.54 7.11
CA SER A 118 2.51 -34.84 7.68
C SER A 118 3.89 -34.81 8.31
N THR A 119 3.99 -35.28 9.55
CA THR A 119 5.25 -35.41 10.26
C THR A 119 5.31 -36.72 11.00
N GLY A 120 6.52 -37.26 11.11
CA GLY A 120 6.73 -38.51 11.81
C GLY A 120 8.19 -38.75 12.15
N MET A 121 8.45 -39.95 12.64
CA MET A 121 9.81 -40.43 12.86
C MET A 121 10.23 -41.38 11.76
N PHE A 122 11.52 -41.46 11.49
CA PHE A 122 12.08 -42.55 10.71
C PHE A 122 13.15 -43.31 11.51
N LEU A 123 13.25 -44.61 11.25
CA LEU A 123 14.28 -45.51 11.73
C LEU A 123 14.94 -46.15 10.51
N ASP A 124 16.23 -45.88 10.29
CA ASP A 124 17.11 -46.46 9.28
C ASP A 124 18.33 -47.07 9.98
N ILE A 125 18.13 -48.26 10.56
CA ILE A 125 19.14 -48.97 11.34
C ILE A 125 19.53 -50.24 10.60
N SER A 126 20.77 -50.27 10.12
CA SER A 126 21.41 -51.46 9.58
C SER A 126 22.38 -52.06 10.60
N GLY A 127 22.35 -53.38 10.75
CA GLY A 127 23.19 -54.07 11.72
C GLY A 127 23.34 -55.56 11.42
N CYS A 128 24.00 -56.26 12.34
CA CYS A 128 24.27 -57.68 12.24
C CYS A 128 23.91 -58.37 13.55
N VAL A 129 23.05 -59.37 13.50
CA VAL A 129 22.88 -60.33 14.61
C VAL A 129 23.93 -61.43 14.42
N GLY A 130 25.10 -61.27 15.04
CA GLY A 130 26.24 -62.18 14.94
C GLY A 130 27.58 -61.49 15.24
N VAL A 131 28.68 -62.03 14.74
CA VAL A 131 30.02 -61.45 14.92
C VAL A 131 30.37 -60.62 13.68
N VAL A 132 30.78 -59.36 13.86
CA VAL A 132 31.36 -58.57 12.76
C VAL A 132 32.84 -58.93 12.65
N VAL A 133 33.23 -59.61 11.58
CA VAL A 133 34.64 -59.99 11.31
C VAL A 133 35.12 -59.21 10.10
N LEU A 134 36.15 -58.38 10.29
CA LEU A 134 36.77 -57.55 9.23
C LEU A 134 35.78 -56.66 8.46
N GLY A 135 34.79 -56.10 9.17
CA GLY A 135 33.77 -55.22 8.56
C GLY A 135 32.62 -55.96 7.86
N SER A 136 32.67 -57.29 7.79
CA SER A 136 31.60 -58.13 7.25
C SER A 136 30.78 -58.76 8.37
N CYS A 137 29.45 -58.73 8.22
CA CYS A 137 28.54 -59.42 9.13
C CYS A 137 28.69 -60.93 8.99
N VAL A 138 29.25 -61.60 10.00
CA VAL A 138 29.26 -63.06 10.15
C VAL A 138 28.11 -63.43 11.09
N GLY A 139 26.89 -63.31 10.54
CA GLY A 139 25.62 -63.41 11.25
C GLY A 139 24.44 -63.18 10.30
N VAL A 140 23.27 -62.89 10.85
CA VAL A 140 22.10 -62.45 10.07
C VAL A 140 22.13 -60.93 10.00
N PRO A 141 22.38 -60.31 8.82
CA PRO A 141 22.23 -58.88 8.68
C PRO A 141 20.76 -58.52 8.87
N TYR A 142 20.50 -57.42 9.56
CA TYR A 142 19.17 -56.83 9.63
C TYR A 142 19.24 -55.39 9.12
N ASN A 143 18.16 -54.99 8.47
CA ASN A 143 17.92 -53.61 8.08
C ASN A 143 16.51 -53.26 8.53
N ILE A 144 16.39 -52.26 9.39
CA ILE A 144 15.12 -51.68 9.80
C ILE A 144 15.03 -50.34 9.10
N ASP A 145 14.13 -50.25 8.13
CA ASP A 145 13.74 -49.02 7.46
C ASP A 145 12.23 -48.84 7.69
N ALA A 146 11.87 -47.92 8.59
CA ALA A 146 10.50 -47.72 9.03
C ALA A 146 10.20 -46.24 9.27
N ASP A 147 9.14 -45.75 8.62
CA ASP A 147 8.55 -44.45 8.89
C ASP A 147 7.33 -44.63 9.81
N ILE A 148 7.28 -43.89 10.91
CA ILE A 148 6.19 -43.88 11.89
C ILE A 148 5.49 -42.53 11.77
N PRO A 149 4.33 -42.47 11.09
CA PRO A 149 3.55 -41.24 11.05
C PRO A 149 3.03 -40.92 12.44
N VAL A 150 3.19 -39.66 12.85
CA VAL A 150 2.74 -39.15 14.15
C VAL A 150 1.63 -38.13 13.94
N ILE A 151 1.76 -37.28 12.91
CA ILE A 151 0.77 -36.28 12.50
C ILE A 151 0.54 -36.41 10.99
N ASP A 152 -0.71 -36.33 10.57
CA ASP A 152 -1.13 -36.18 9.17
C ASP A 152 -2.43 -35.37 9.18
N GLU A 153 -2.29 -34.04 9.13
CA GLU A 153 -3.39 -33.12 9.39
C GLU A 153 -3.44 -31.98 8.37
N GLY A 154 -4.66 -31.51 8.10
CA GLY A 154 -4.92 -30.32 7.30
C GLY A 154 -4.98 -29.06 8.17
N PHE A 155 -4.45 -27.96 7.66
CA PHE A 155 -4.43 -26.65 8.29
C PHE A 155 -5.06 -25.60 7.40
N PHE A 156 -5.72 -24.64 8.04
CA PHE A 156 -6.21 -23.43 7.40
C PHE A 156 -5.88 -22.25 8.31
N LEU A 157 -5.16 -21.28 7.77
CA LEU A 157 -4.79 -20.03 8.43
C LEU A 157 -5.37 -18.86 7.65
N GLU A 158 -5.88 -17.85 8.36
CA GLU A 158 -6.52 -16.69 7.77
C GLU A 158 -6.19 -15.40 8.56
N PRO A 159 -4.91 -15.00 8.63
CA PRO A 159 -4.54 -13.72 9.22
C PRO A 159 -5.28 -12.58 8.52
N THR A 160 -6.01 -11.79 9.31
CA THR A 160 -6.81 -10.65 8.83
C THR A 160 -6.60 -9.42 9.71
N THR A 161 -6.55 -8.25 9.10
CA THR A 161 -6.47 -6.98 9.82
C THR A 161 -7.29 -5.89 9.15
N THR A 162 -7.89 -5.04 9.98
CA THR A 162 -8.64 -3.85 9.54
C THR A 162 -7.94 -2.59 10.04
N HIS A 163 -7.90 -1.55 9.22
CA HIS A 163 -7.17 -0.33 9.54
C HIS A 163 -7.71 0.87 8.77
N THR A 164 -7.35 2.08 9.21
CA THR A 164 -7.47 3.28 8.38
C THR A 164 -6.31 3.32 7.40
N PRO A 165 -6.56 3.42 6.07
CA PRO A 165 -5.51 3.53 5.06
C PRO A 165 -4.62 4.75 5.30
N VAL A 166 -3.32 4.51 5.40
CA VAL A 166 -2.30 5.56 5.50
C VAL A 166 -1.10 5.09 4.70
N ILE A 167 -0.64 5.91 3.77
CA ILE A 167 0.55 5.60 2.97
C ILE A 167 1.75 5.44 3.93
N ASP A 168 2.65 4.53 3.57
CA ASP A 168 3.89 4.20 4.28
C ASP A 168 3.72 3.63 5.69
N THR A 169 2.51 3.24 6.06
CA THR A 169 2.30 2.61 7.34
C THR A 169 2.09 1.12 7.16
N GLN A 170 3.09 0.34 7.61
CA GLN A 170 2.99 -1.11 7.62
C GLN A 170 1.84 -1.58 8.52
N ARG A 171 1.11 -2.58 8.04
CA ARG A 171 0.08 -3.33 8.75
C ARG A 171 0.50 -4.78 8.79
N SER A 172 0.25 -5.42 9.92
CA SER A 172 0.50 -6.85 10.07
C SER A 172 -0.69 -7.55 10.68
N ALA A 173 -0.80 -8.83 10.37
CA ALA A 173 -1.71 -9.78 11.00
C ALA A 173 -0.98 -11.11 11.12
N ASN A 174 -1.39 -11.90 12.09
CA ASN A 174 -0.87 -13.23 12.31
C ASN A 174 -1.99 -14.21 12.63
N ASP A 175 -1.81 -15.45 12.24
CA ASP A 175 -2.66 -16.56 12.61
C ASP A 175 -1.83 -17.83 12.72
N ALA A 176 -2.18 -18.69 13.66
CA ALA A 176 -1.41 -19.88 13.97
C ALA A 176 -2.31 -21.06 14.31
N ALA A 177 -1.89 -22.25 13.89
CA ALA A 177 -2.55 -23.51 14.19
C ALA A 177 -1.56 -24.49 14.81
N GLN A 178 -2.04 -25.27 15.76
CA GLN A 178 -1.25 -26.25 16.49
C GLN A 178 -1.94 -27.60 16.44
N THR A 179 -1.18 -28.68 16.25
CA THR A 179 -1.70 -30.04 16.39
C THR A 179 -0.73 -30.94 17.14
N PHE A 180 -1.30 -31.88 17.88
CA PHE A 180 -0.57 -32.84 18.67
C PHE A 180 -0.82 -34.26 18.16
N GLY A 181 0.26 -34.95 17.81
CA GLY A 181 0.23 -36.34 17.35
C GLY A 181 0.92 -37.28 18.33
N VAL A 182 0.43 -38.52 18.37
CA VAL A 182 1.06 -39.63 19.09
C VAL A 182 1.21 -40.82 18.16
N GLY A 183 2.44 -41.31 18.04
CA GLY A 183 2.75 -42.59 17.43
C GLY A 183 2.96 -43.66 18.49
N SER A 184 2.91 -44.93 18.11
CA SER A 184 3.31 -46.04 18.96
C SER A 184 4.17 -47.01 18.18
N LEU A 185 5.34 -47.35 18.72
CA LEU A 185 6.16 -48.45 18.23
C LEU A 185 6.37 -49.47 19.36
N ASP A 186 5.95 -50.71 19.12
CA ASP A 186 6.24 -51.82 20.02
C ASP A 186 7.68 -52.29 19.76
N VAL A 187 8.56 -52.05 20.72
CA VAL A 187 9.96 -52.50 20.67
C VAL A 187 10.16 -53.50 21.80
N VAL A 188 11.02 -54.49 21.60
CA VAL A 188 11.26 -55.65 22.49
C VAL A 188 11.56 -55.27 23.97
N ILE A 189 11.87 -54.01 24.28
CA ILE A 189 12.24 -53.50 25.61
C ILE A 189 11.20 -52.45 26.14
N GLY A 190 10.08 -52.22 25.45
CA GLY A 190 9.00 -51.33 25.86
C GLY A 190 8.29 -50.62 24.69
N ASN A 191 7.10 -50.06 24.96
CA ASN A 191 6.42 -49.18 24.01
C ASN A 191 7.17 -47.84 23.95
N LEU A 192 7.63 -47.47 22.75
CA LEU A 192 7.99 -46.08 22.47
C LEU A 192 6.71 -45.33 22.16
N GLY A 193 6.41 -44.31 22.96
CA GLY A 193 5.36 -43.34 22.68
C GLY A 193 5.97 -42.05 22.15
N PRO A 194 6.37 -41.96 20.87
CA PRO A 194 6.70 -40.68 20.29
C PRO A 194 5.46 -39.80 20.26
N SER A 195 5.58 -38.62 20.82
CA SER A 195 4.64 -37.52 20.63
C SER A 195 5.32 -36.40 19.88
N MET A 196 4.53 -35.62 19.16
CA MET A 196 5.02 -34.45 18.45
C MET A 196 3.95 -33.37 18.53
N ASN A 197 4.38 -32.16 18.84
CA ASN A 197 3.58 -30.97 18.59
C ASN A 197 4.10 -30.29 17.31
N LEU A 198 3.18 -29.92 16.45
CA LEU A 198 3.43 -29.18 15.23
C LEU A 198 2.71 -27.85 15.35
N ASP A 199 3.48 -26.77 15.26
CA ASP A 199 2.99 -25.40 15.27
C ASP A 199 3.23 -24.79 13.90
N LEU A 200 2.19 -24.25 13.27
CA LEU A 200 2.26 -23.57 11.98
C LEU A 200 1.79 -22.13 12.20
N ASP A 201 2.61 -21.16 11.84
CA ASP A 201 2.33 -19.72 12.01
C ASP A 201 2.45 -19.01 10.67
N GLN A 202 1.50 -18.12 10.38
CA GLN A 202 1.51 -17.26 9.21
C GLN A 202 1.47 -15.80 9.66
N ASN A 203 2.50 -15.05 9.28
CA ASN A 203 2.60 -13.61 9.47
C ASN A 203 2.50 -12.92 8.12
N ILE A 204 1.62 -11.92 8.03
CA ILE A 204 1.52 -11.07 6.85
C ILE A 204 1.88 -9.64 7.18
N TYR A 205 2.45 -8.96 6.19
CA TYR A 205 2.80 -7.54 6.27
C TYR A 205 2.37 -6.84 4.99
N PHE A 206 1.62 -5.76 5.11
CA PHE A 206 1.17 -4.95 3.99
C PHE A 206 1.55 -3.49 4.21
N THR A 207 2.13 -2.86 3.18
CA THR A 207 2.50 -1.45 3.20
C THR A 207 2.04 -0.79 1.89
N PRO A 208 1.06 0.13 1.91
CA PRO A 208 0.77 0.97 0.76
C PRO A 208 1.88 2.01 0.63
N THR A 209 2.55 2.10 -0.52
CA THR A 209 3.80 2.88 -0.65
C THR A 209 3.61 4.22 -1.35
N SER A 210 2.73 4.30 -2.34
CA SER A 210 2.43 5.57 -3.01
C SER A 210 1.14 5.50 -3.82
N ILE A 211 0.62 6.66 -4.19
CA ILE A 211 -0.46 6.78 -5.18
C ILE A 211 0.07 7.51 -6.38
N SER A 212 -0.12 6.94 -7.55
CA SER A 212 0.26 7.56 -8.82
C SER A 212 -0.94 7.76 -9.73
N GLY A 213 -0.87 8.74 -10.61
CA GLY A 213 -1.88 8.94 -11.64
C GLY A 213 -1.49 10.02 -12.64
N THR A 214 -2.46 10.38 -13.49
CA THR A 214 -2.31 11.41 -14.51
C THR A 214 -3.34 12.51 -14.29
N ALA A 215 -2.90 13.75 -14.17
CA ALA A 215 -3.78 14.90 -14.27
C ALA A 215 -3.88 15.33 -15.74
N SER A 216 -5.06 15.14 -16.34
CA SER A 216 -5.37 15.60 -17.71
C SER A 216 -6.15 16.90 -17.62
N TYR A 217 -5.76 17.92 -18.38
CA TYR A 217 -6.38 19.24 -18.29
C TYR A 217 -6.72 19.80 -19.66
N ARG A 218 -7.89 20.47 -19.73
CA ARG A 218 -8.45 21.03 -20.96
C ARG A 218 -8.98 22.44 -20.72
N ASN A 219 -8.60 23.37 -21.58
CA ASN A 219 -9.18 24.70 -21.62
C ASN A 219 -10.55 24.63 -22.30
N VAL A 220 -11.59 25.08 -21.59
CA VAL A 220 -12.98 24.97 -22.02
C VAL A 220 -13.27 25.80 -23.28
N THR A 221 -12.59 26.93 -23.43
CA THR A 221 -12.84 27.87 -24.53
C THR A 221 -11.95 27.60 -25.74
N SER A 222 -10.64 27.44 -25.53
CA SER A 222 -9.70 27.25 -26.63
C SER A 222 -9.56 25.80 -27.08
N GLY A 223 -9.99 24.84 -26.25
CA GLY A 223 -9.79 23.42 -26.48
C GLY A 223 -8.34 22.95 -26.29
N ALA A 224 -7.43 23.83 -25.83
CA ALA A 224 -6.06 23.44 -25.50
C ALA A 224 -6.05 22.33 -24.44
N THR A 225 -5.14 21.38 -24.58
CA THR A 225 -5.04 20.23 -23.66
C THR A 225 -3.61 20.01 -23.21
N GLY A 226 -3.45 19.33 -22.08
CA GLY A 226 -2.18 18.81 -21.61
C GLY A 226 -2.39 17.74 -20.55
N SER A 227 -1.29 17.13 -20.13
CA SER A 227 -1.30 16.16 -19.04
C SER A 227 -0.01 16.23 -18.23
N SER A 228 -0.10 15.82 -16.96
CA SER A 228 1.05 15.73 -16.07
C SER A 228 0.89 14.52 -15.17
N LEU A 229 1.96 13.73 -15.04
CA LEU A 229 2.00 12.61 -14.10
C LEU A 229 2.21 13.14 -12.69
N PHE A 230 1.59 12.49 -11.72
CA PHE A 230 1.83 12.78 -10.31
C PHE A 230 2.03 11.49 -9.51
N VAL A 231 2.80 11.62 -8.44
CA VAL A 231 2.99 10.60 -7.42
C VAL A 231 2.87 11.31 -6.07
N ILE A 232 1.97 10.81 -5.23
CA ILE A 232 1.78 11.25 -3.85
C ILE A 232 2.69 10.39 -2.99
N PRO A 233 3.75 10.97 -2.41
CA PRO A 233 4.72 10.25 -1.60
C PRO A 233 4.15 9.91 -0.21
N THR A 234 4.98 9.25 0.56
CA THR A 234 4.69 8.60 1.83
C THR A 234 4.41 9.53 3.00
N ASP A 235 4.83 10.79 2.95
CA ASP A 235 4.95 11.65 4.12
C ASP A 235 4.39 13.07 3.96
N ALA A 236 3.89 13.43 2.78
CA ALA A 236 3.38 14.79 2.55
C ALA A 236 2.39 14.88 1.38
N PRO A 237 1.45 15.85 1.43
CA PRO A 237 0.67 16.25 0.28
C PRO A 237 1.57 16.60 -0.91
N ARG A 238 1.15 16.20 -2.12
CA ARG A 238 1.86 16.51 -3.36
C ARG A 238 1.33 17.79 -3.97
N ASN A 239 2.21 18.79 -4.12
CA ASN A 239 1.91 19.95 -4.95
C ASN A 239 2.13 19.61 -6.43
N LEU A 240 1.04 19.44 -7.16
CA LEU A 240 1.02 19.33 -8.60
C LEU A 240 1.02 20.74 -9.22
N GLN A 241 2.04 21.05 -10.00
CA GLN A 241 2.21 22.35 -10.65
C GLN A 241 1.88 22.23 -12.14
N LEU A 242 0.91 23.02 -12.60
CA LEU A 242 0.43 23.03 -13.97
C LEU A 242 0.69 24.39 -14.61
N ALA A 243 1.32 24.38 -15.78
CA ALA A 243 1.53 25.57 -16.60
C ALA A 243 0.29 25.81 -17.47
N LEU A 244 -0.67 26.56 -16.93
CA LEU A 244 -1.94 26.85 -17.58
C LEU A 244 -1.94 28.28 -18.15
N GLY A 245 -2.44 28.45 -19.38
CA GLY A 245 -2.66 29.77 -19.99
C GLY A 245 -4.00 30.38 -19.55
N VAL A 246 -4.28 31.62 -19.95
CA VAL A 246 -5.55 32.31 -19.59
C VAL A 246 -6.79 31.52 -20.03
N GLY A 247 -7.79 31.50 -19.17
CA GLY A 247 -9.10 30.91 -19.40
C GLY A 247 -9.49 29.90 -18.32
N THR A 248 -10.65 29.30 -18.51
CA THR A 248 -11.15 28.23 -17.65
C THR A 248 -10.54 26.89 -18.05
N TRP A 249 -10.00 26.17 -17.07
CA TRP A 249 -9.48 24.82 -17.22
C TRP A 249 -10.29 23.81 -16.41
N GLU A 250 -10.63 22.70 -17.05
CA GLU A 250 -11.10 21.47 -16.40
C GLU A 250 -9.91 20.54 -16.21
N ILE A 251 -9.72 20.04 -14.99
CA ILE A 251 -8.59 19.18 -14.64
C ILE A 251 -9.16 17.89 -14.07
N SER A 252 -8.95 16.78 -14.79
CA SER A 252 -9.42 15.44 -14.43
C SER A 252 -8.27 14.58 -13.94
N PHE A 253 -8.51 13.80 -12.88
CA PHE A 253 -7.55 12.84 -12.34
C PHE A 253 -7.86 11.45 -12.88
N LEU A 254 -6.94 10.93 -13.68
CA LEU A 254 -7.07 9.70 -14.44
C LEU A 254 -6.04 8.67 -14.00
N ASP A 255 -6.32 7.41 -14.29
CA ASP A 255 -5.36 6.30 -14.16
C ASP A 255 -4.73 6.20 -12.76
N ILE A 256 -5.55 6.36 -11.73
CA ILE A 256 -5.10 6.35 -10.34
C ILE A 256 -4.79 4.92 -9.93
N MET A 257 -3.57 4.70 -9.43
CA MET A 257 -3.07 3.41 -9.00
C MET A 257 -2.46 3.50 -7.60
N LEU A 258 -2.71 2.47 -6.80
CA LEU A 258 -2.08 2.28 -5.49
C LEU A 258 -0.89 1.34 -5.61
N GLN A 259 0.30 1.86 -5.32
CA GLN A 259 1.51 1.05 -5.17
C GLN A 259 1.60 0.50 -3.75
N ASN A 260 2.13 -0.71 -3.61
CA ASN A 260 2.22 -1.39 -2.33
C ASN A 260 3.35 -2.42 -2.30
N THR A 261 3.61 -2.94 -1.11
CA THR A 261 4.42 -4.12 -0.87
C THR A 261 3.68 -5.02 0.12
N PHE A 262 3.60 -6.30 -0.20
CA PHE A 262 3.04 -7.35 0.63
C PHE A 262 4.10 -8.41 0.89
N ARG A 263 4.23 -8.83 2.14
CA ARG A 263 5.10 -9.93 2.57
C ARG A 263 4.27 -10.98 3.28
N ASN A 264 4.52 -12.24 2.96
CA ASN A 264 3.93 -13.40 3.62
C ASN A 264 5.06 -14.29 4.13
N ASP A 265 5.00 -14.59 5.41
CA ASP A 265 5.99 -15.34 6.17
C ASP A 265 5.27 -16.52 6.85
N ILE A 266 5.60 -17.75 6.47
CA ILE A 266 5.00 -18.97 7.03
C ILE A 266 6.10 -19.82 7.65
N ASN A 267 5.96 -20.06 8.95
CA ASN A 267 6.89 -20.83 9.75
C ASN A 267 6.25 -22.11 10.26
N LEU A 268 7.05 -23.17 10.32
CA LEU A 268 6.71 -24.45 10.91
C LEU A 268 7.65 -24.76 12.07
N GLU A 269 7.10 -25.00 13.26
CA GLU A 269 7.86 -25.52 14.40
C GLU A 269 7.44 -26.96 14.70
N LEU A 270 8.43 -27.83 14.93
CA LEU A 270 8.24 -29.20 15.41
C LEU A 270 8.88 -29.37 16.78
N ARG A 271 8.10 -29.96 17.68
CA ARG A 271 8.46 -30.24 19.07
C ARG A 271 8.26 -31.73 19.34
N PRO A 272 9.26 -32.59 19.06
CA PRO A 272 9.18 -33.99 19.42
C PRO A 272 9.34 -34.18 20.93
N ALA A 273 8.64 -35.17 21.48
CA ALA A 273 8.90 -35.71 22.80
C ALA A 273 8.76 -37.24 22.78
N PHE A 274 9.81 -37.94 23.22
CA PHE A 274 9.86 -39.39 23.28
C PHE A 274 9.78 -39.85 24.72
N ASP A 275 8.74 -40.59 25.07
CA ASP A 275 8.67 -41.25 26.37
C ASP A 275 9.24 -42.67 26.29
N TYR A 276 10.31 -42.91 27.06
CA TYR A 276 10.88 -44.23 27.30
C TYR A 276 10.59 -44.64 28.75
N ILE A 277 10.60 -45.95 29.03
CA ILE A 277 10.42 -46.50 30.40
C ILE A 277 11.39 -45.88 31.42
N VAL A 278 12.55 -45.39 30.98
CA VAL A 278 13.63 -44.81 31.79
C VAL A 278 13.73 -43.28 31.71
N GLY A 279 12.83 -42.58 31.00
CA GLY A 279 12.78 -41.11 30.94
C GLY A 279 12.35 -40.55 29.57
N SER A 280 12.25 -39.22 29.47
CA SER A 280 11.86 -38.52 28.24
C SER A 280 13.07 -37.93 27.48
N TRP A 281 13.11 -38.04 26.15
CA TRP A 281 14.11 -37.38 25.29
C TRP A 281 13.43 -36.62 24.15
N PRO A 282 13.94 -35.45 23.72
CA PRO A 282 14.85 -34.58 24.48
C PRO A 282 14.20 -34.17 25.82
N PRO A 283 14.98 -33.73 26.84
CA PRO A 283 14.42 -33.19 28.07
C PRO A 283 13.28 -32.19 27.78
N PRO A 284 12.22 -32.13 28.59
CA PRO A 284 11.12 -31.20 28.37
C PRO A 284 11.64 -29.78 28.12
N GLY A 285 11.34 -29.21 26.95
CA GLY A 285 11.78 -27.88 26.54
C GLY A 285 13.08 -27.78 25.72
N SER A 286 13.66 -28.89 25.24
CA SER A 286 14.98 -28.88 24.57
C SER A 286 15.06 -29.40 23.12
N GLY A 287 13.94 -29.49 22.40
CA GLY A 287 13.95 -29.81 20.97
C GLY A 287 12.93 -28.97 20.21
N LEU A 288 13.38 -27.86 19.64
CA LEU A 288 12.61 -27.05 18.70
C LEU A 288 13.30 -27.14 17.34
N PHE A 289 12.62 -27.71 16.36
CA PHE A 289 13.01 -27.59 14.96
C PHE A 289 12.11 -26.53 14.34
N SER A 290 12.68 -25.43 13.87
CA SER A 290 11.95 -24.37 13.19
C SER A 290 12.39 -24.33 11.73
N PHE A 291 11.42 -24.27 10.83
CA PHE A 291 11.60 -24.21 9.40
C PHE A 291 10.84 -23.00 8.87
N ASP A 292 11.55 -22.11 8.18
CA ASP A 292 10.95 -21.06 7.37
C ASP A 292 10.48 -21.71 6.06
N LEU A 293 9.18 -21.94 5.95
CA LEU A 293 8.61 -22.59 4.78
C LEU A 293 8.51 -21.61 3.62
N ILE A 294 8.11 -20.37 3.90
CA ILE A 294 7.84 -19.33 2.91
C ILE A 294 8.17 -17.98 3.52
N ASP A 295 9.12 -17.25 2.92
CA ASP A 295 9.28 -15.81 3.09
C ASP A 295 9.26 -15.14 1.72
N GLN A 296 8.09 -14.62 1.32
CA GLN A 296 7.87 -14.03 0.01
C GLN A 296 7.42 -12.59 0.11
N THR A 297 7.99 -11.74 -0.73
CA THR A 297 7.60 -10.33 -0.87
C THR A 297 7.23 -10.02 -2.32
N PHE A 298 6.06 -9.43 -2.54
CA PHE A 298 5.56 -9.05 -3.85
C PHE A 298 4.59 -7.86 -3.77
N ALA A 299 4.19 -7.30 -4.92
CA ALA A 299 3.19 -6.25 -4.99
C ALA A 299 1.80 -6.83 -5.31
N LEU A 300 0.76 -6.35 -4.62
CA LEU A 300 -0.62 -6.65 -4.95
C LEU A 300 -1.09 -5.84 -6.16
N GLY A 301 -1.74 -6.50 -7.12
CA GLY A 301 -2.32 -5.88 -8.30
C GLY A 301 -3.67 -5.24 -8.01
N PHE A 302 -3.67 -4.05 -7.40
CA PHE A 302 -4.90 -3.27 -7.18
C PHE A 302 -5.55 -2.81 -8.49
N ASN A 303 -6.87 -2.64 -8.49
CA ASN A 303 -7.58 -2.02 -9.61
C ASN A 303 -7.08 -0.59 -9.86
N GLN A 304 -7.07 -0.19 -11.14
CA GLN A 304 -6.79 1.18 -11.57
C GLN A 304 -8.12 1.95 -11.70
N ILE A 305 -8.18 3.13 -11.07
CA ILE A 305 -9.34 4.02 -11.19
C ILE A 305 -9.15 4.89 -12.43
N GLN A 306 -9.96 4.65 -13.46
CA GLN A 306 -9.80 5.30 -14.78
C GLN A 306 -10.06 6.80 -14.75
N ASN A 307 -11.06 7.23 -13.98
CA ASN A 307 -11.37 8.64 -13.76
C ASN A 307 -11.94 8.82 -12.36
N LEU A 308 -11.25 9.61 -11.56
CA LEU A 308 -11.61 9.87 -10.18
C LEU A 308 -12.56 11.08 -10.04
N GLY A 309 -12.44 12.05 -10.94
CA GLY A 309 -13.22 13.28 -10.91
C GLY A 309 -12.51 14.45 -11.58
N THR A 310 -13.22 15.58 -11.66
CA THR A 310 -12.77 16.79 -12.33
C THR A 310 -12.93 18.00 -11.42
N ILE A 311 -11.93 18.88 -11.38
CA ILE A 311 -12.01 20.21 -10.79
C ILE A 311 -11.95 21.30 -11.86
N ARG A 312 -12.32 22.53 -11.50
CA ARG A 312 -12.29 23.69 -12.39
C ARG A 312 -11.44 24.80 -11.79
N VAL A 313 -10.51 25.32 -12.58
CA VAL A 313 -9.63 26.44 -12.22
C VAL A 313 -9.70 27.51 -13.30
N ASP A 314 -9.86 28.76 -12.89
CA ASP A 314 -9.83 29.90 -13.80
C ASP A 314 -8.46 30.58 -13.76
N VAL A 315 -7.80 30.70 -14.91
CA VAL A 315 -6.54 31.44 -15.04
C VAL A 315 -6.85 32.81 -15.60
N VAL A 316 -6.63 33.85 -14.80
CA VAL A 316 -6.91 35.24 -15.20
C VAL A 316 -5.64 35.92 -15.66
N ALA A 317 -5.74 36.79 -16.66
CA ALA A 317 -4.62 37.61 -17.10
C ALA A 317 -4.05 38.37 -15.90
N ALA A 318 -2.71 38.43 -15.79
CA ALA A 318 -2.08 39.16 -14.70
C ALA A 318 -2.61 40.60 -14.69
N GLN A 319 -3.21 41.03 -13.58
CA GLN A 319 -3.63 42.42 -13.44
C GLN A 319 -2.39 43.30 -13.56
N GLN A 320 -2.31 44.07 -14.65
CA GLN A 320 -1.35 45.16 -14.74
C GLN A 320 -1.74 46.18 -13.68
N VAL A 321 -1.13 46.08 -12.50
CA VAL A 321 -1.16 47.16 -11.51
C VAL A 321 -0.60 48.38 -12.23
N PRO A 322 -1.38 49.47 -12.41
CA PRO A 322 -0.85 50.67 -13.06
C PRO A 322 0.40 51.08 -12.31
N GLU A 323 1.53 51.21 -13.01
CA GLU A 323 2.76 51.63 -12.36
C GLU A 323 2.48 52.90 -11.54
N PRO A 324 3.02 53.03 -10.32
CA PRO A 324 2.79 54.19 -9.47
C PRO A 324 3.10 55.50 -10.20
N THR A 325 4.03 55.47 -11.17
CA THR A 325 4.39 56.55 -12.09
C THR A 325 3.21 57.08 -12.90
N VAL A 326 2.31 56.21 -13.38
CA VAL A 326 1.14 56.58 -14.18
C VAL A 326 0.09 57.29 -13.31
N LEU A 327 -0.11 56.83 -12.07
CA LEU A 327 -0.97 57.48 -11.09
C LEU A 327 -0.43 58.86 -10.68
N VAL A 328 0.90 58.97 -10.51
CA VAL A 328 1.58 60.22 -10.19
C VAL A 328 1.49 61.21 -11.36
N LEU A 329 1.71 60.77 -12.60
CA LEU A 329 1.54 61.60 -13.80
C LEU A 329 0.09 62.07 -14.00
N PHE A 330 -0.89 61.22 -13.71
CA PHE A 330 -2.31 61.62 -13.71
C PHE A 330 -2.61 62.65 -12.62
N GLY A 331 -2.05 62.46 -11.42
CA GLY A 331 -2.17 63.42 -10.31
C GLY A 331 -1.58 64.79 -10.67
N PHE A 332 -0.38 64.81 -11.26
CA PHE A 332 0.25 66.06 -11.72
C PHE A 332 -0.50 66.69 -12.90
N GLY A 333 -1.04 65.89 -13.82
CA GLY A 333 -1.87 66.38 -14.93
C GLY A 333 -3.14 67.08 -14.45
N LEU A 334 -3.84 66.50 -13.47
CA LEU A 334 -5.03 67.09 -12.87
C LEU A 334 -4.71 68.37 -12.07
N ALA A 335 -3.62 68.38 -11.31
CA ALA A 335 -3.14 69.57 -10.60
C ALA A 335 -2.79 70.70 -11.58
N GLY A 336 -2.11 70.39 -12.69
CA GLY A 336 -1.77 71.36 -13.74
C GLY A 336 -3.00 71.98 -14.41
N VAL A 337 -4.05 71.20 -14.68
CA VAL A 337 -5.32 71.68 -15.26
C VAL A 337 -6.09 72.56 -14.27
N ALA A 338 -6.10 72.21 -12.97
CA ALA A 338 -6.74 73.01 -11.92
C ALA A 338 -6.06 74.37 -11.76
N VAL A 339 -4.72 74.41 -11.74
CA VAL A 339 -3.93 75.67 -11.67
C VAL A 339 -4.15 76.53 -12.90
N ARG A 340 -4.22 75.93 -14.10
CA ARG A 340 -4.49 76.67 -15.35
C ARG A 340 -5.90 77.28 -15.37
N ARG A 341 -6.91 76.59 -14.84
CA ARG A 341 -8.28 77.12 -14.73
C ARG A 341 -8.40 78.26 -13.72
N LEU A 342 -7.68 78.19 -12.59
CA LEU A 342 -7.63 79.29 -11.63
C LEU A 342 -6.97 80.54 -12.23
N ARG A 343 -5.91 80.37 -13.03
CA ARG A 343 -5.22 81.48 -13.69
C ARG A 343 -6.05 82.16 -14.79
N LEU A 344 -6.96 81.43 -15.44
CA LEU A 344 -7.85 81.96 -16.48
C LEU A 344 -9.11 82.65 -15.92
N ARG A 345 -9.44 82.49 -14.64
CA ARG A 345 -10.55 83.21 -13.98
C ARG A 345 -10.11 84.50 -13.27
N GLY A 346 -8.81 84.74 -13.15
CA GLY A 346 -8.23 85.91 -12.49
C GLY A 346 -7.76 87.03 -13.44
N ARG A 347 -8.20 87.01 -14.71
CA ARG A 347 -8.02 88.07 -15.71
C ARG A 347 -9.36 88.37 -16.34
#